data_AF-A0A285IAV6-F1
#
_entry.id   AF-A0A285IAV6-F1
#
_cell.length_a   1.000
_cell.length_b   1.000
_cell.length_c   1.000
_cell.angle_alpha   90.00
_cell.angle_beta   90.00
_cell.angle_gamma   90.00
#
_symmetry.space_group_name_H-M   'P 1'
#
loop_
_entity.id
_entity.type
_entity.pdbx_description
1 polymer ?
#
loop_
_entity_poly.entity_id
_entity_poly.type
_entity_poly.pdbx_seq_one_letter_code
_entity_poly.pdbx_strand_id
1 'polypeptide(L)'
;MAGPIIVMVAGVLVAAAGLLGWLGKLPRNSVAGVRTASTMRSERAFTVGNRVAGPAVVAGGLAAVAGGVLALVLDSLGWVLAGVAAMVVLVVAGGVAGSRAAARLDD
;
A
#
# COMPACT_ATOMS: atom_id res chain seq x y z
N MET A 1 -13.24 11.26 -18.49
CA MET A 1 -13.75 10.15 -17.63
C MET A 1 -12.69 9.10 -17.27
N ALA A 2 -11.53 9.02 -17.91
CA ALA A 2 -10.53 7.97 -17.60
C ALA A 2 -9.84 8.11 -16.22
N GLY A 3 -9.71 9.33 -15.68
CA GLY A 3 -8.97 9.61 -14.44
C GLY A 3 -9.41 8.78 -13.23
N PRO A 4 -10.70 8.81 -12.82
CA PRO A 4 -11.19 8.02 -11.70
C PRO A 4 -10.97 6.50 -11.87
N ILE A 5 -11.15 5.99 -13.09
CA ILE A 5 -10.96 4.57 -13.40
C ILE A 5 -9.50 4.16 -13.20
N ILE A 6 -8.55 4.97 -13.69
CA ILE A 6 -7.11 4.71 -13.51
C ILE A 6 -6.76 4.63 -12.03
N VAL A 7 -7.28 5.56 -11.21
CA VAL A 7 -7.03 5.58 -9.77
C VAL A 7 -7.65 4.39 -9.07
N MET A 8 -8.84 3.94 -9.47
CA MET A 8 -9.45 2.71 -8.94
C MET A 8 -8.60 1.48 -9.26
N VAL A 9 -8.16 1.32 -10.51
CA VAL A 9 -7.31 0.19 -10.90
C VAL A 9 -6.00 0.21 -10.11
N ALA A 10 -5.35 1.37 -10.00
CA ALA A 10 -4.15 1.52 -9.17
C ALA A 10 -4.43 1.18 -7.70
N GLY A 11 -5.54 1.64 -7.14
CA GLY A 11 -5.96 1.33 -5.77
C GLY A 11 -6.16 -0.17 -5.54
N VAL A 12 -6.77 -0.89 -6.48
CA VAL A 12 -6.92 -2.36 -6.42
C VAL A 12 -5.56 -3.05 -6.43
N LEU A 13 -4.64 -2.63 -7.31
CA LEU A 13 -3.29 -3.21 -7.38
C LEU A 13 -2.51 -2.96 -6.08
N VAL A 14 -2.61 -1.77 -5.51
CA VAL A 14 -1.99 -1.41 -4.22
C VAL A 14 -2.59 -2.25 -3.10
N ALA A 15 -3.92 -2.39 -3.05
CA ALA A 15 -4.59 -3.21 -2.04
C ALA A 15 -4.21 -4.69 -2.15
N ALA A 16 -4.14 -5.23 -3.38
CA ALA A 16 -3.70 -6.61 -3.62
C ALA A 16 -2.25 -6.82 -3.16
N ALA A 17 -1.34 -5.89 -3.46
CA ALA A 17 0.04 -5.95 -2.99
C ALA A 17 0.12 -5.88 -1.44
N GLY A 18 -0.67 -5.00 -0.81
CA GLY A 18 -0.77 -4.92 0.64
C GLY A 18 -1.29 -6.22 1.26
N LEU A 19 -2.27 -6.86 0.64
CA LEU A 19 -2.86 -8.12 1.10
C LEU A 19 -1.85 -9.27 0.99
N LEU A 20 -1.13 -9.37 -0.13
CA LEU A 20 -0.05 -10.35 -0.28
C LEU A 20 1.06 -10.12 0.75
N GLY A 21 1.41 -8.86 1.03
CA GLY A 21 2.34 -8.47 2.10
C GLY A 21 1.86 -8.92 3.47
N TRP A 22 0.60 -8.62 3.80
CA TRP A 22 -0.03 -9.00 5.07
C TRP A 22 -0.04 -10.52 5.27
N LEU A 23 -0.41 -11.27 4.23
CA LEU A 23 -0.43 -12.73 4.25
C LEU A 23 0.97 -13.35 4.32
N GLY A 24 2.05 -12.57 4.13
CA GLY A 24 3.42 -13.06 4.05
C GLY A 24 3.70 -13.84 2.77
N LYS A 25 2.85 -13.67 1.74
CA LYS A 25 2.96 -14.33 0.44
C LYS A 25 3.60 -13.44 -0.62
N LEU A 26 4.00 -12.21 -0.25
CA LEU A 26 4.59 -11.27 -1.18
C LEU A 26 5.98 -11.78 -1.57
N PRO A 27 6.19 -12.20 -2.84
CA PRO A 27 7.51 -12.60 -3.28
C PRO A 27 8.42 -11.38 -3.27
N ARG A 28 9.67 -11.59 -2.90
CA ARG A 28 10.68 -10.55 -2.91
C ARG A 28 11.02 -10.20 -4.36
N ASN A 29 10.27 -9.27 -4.95
CA ASN A 29 10.44 -8.80 -6.33
C ASN A 29 10.90 -7.34 -6.37
N SER A 30 11.25 -6.83 -7.55
CA SER A 30 11.75 -5.46 -7.74
C SER A 30 10.67 -4.38 -7.66
N VAL A 31 9.39 -4.76 -7.59
CA VAL A 31 8.25 -3.87 -7.88
C VAL A 31 7.37 -3.60 -6.67
N ALA A 32 7.14 -4.59 -5.80
CA ALA A 32 6.16 -4.53 -4.72
C ALA A 32 6.79 -4.70 -3.33
N GLY A 33 6.19 -4.02 -2.35
CA GLY A 33 6.53 -4.12 -0.93
C GLY A 33 7.40 -2.96 -0.41
N VAL A 34 7.56 -2.93 0.90
CA VAL A 34 8.38 -1.95 1.62
C VAL A 34 9.85 -2.32 1.44
N ARG A 35 10.57 -1.54 0.64
CA ARG A 35 11.98 -1.78 0.28
C ARG A 35 12.91 -0.78 0.96
N THR A 36 13.05 -0.92 2.26
CA THR A 36 14.02 -0.18 3.07
C THR A 36 15.27 -1.01 3.33
N ALA A 37 16.36 -0.38 3.76
CA ALA A 37 17.60 -1.10 4.08
C ALA A 37 17.36 -2.22 5.12
N SER A 38 16.50 -1.97 6.13
CA SER A 38 16.15 -2.97 7.14
C SER A 38 15.34 -4.14 6.57
N THR A 39 14.32 -3.87 5.75
CA THR A 39 13.48 -4.92 5.15
C THR A 39 14.21 -5.73 4.08
N MET A 40 15.27 -5.18 3.47
CA MET A 40 16.06 -5.86 2.45
C MET A 40 17.29 -6.60 3.00
N ARG A 41 17.48 -6.67 4.32
CA ARG A 41 18.61 -7.40 4.92
C ARG A 41 18.46 -8.92 4.76
N SER A 42 17.26 -9.45 5.03
CA SER A 42 16.96 -10.88 4.97
C SER A 42 15.55 -11.12 4.42
N GLU A 43 15.26 -12.32 3.93
CA GLU A 43 13.89 -12.68 3.52
C GLU A 43 12.90 -12.61 4.69
N ARG A 44 13.37 -12.96 5.89
CA ARG A 44 12.60 -12.85 7.13
C ARG A 44 12.26 -11.39 7.43
N ALA A 45 13.23 -10.49 7.35
CA ALA A 45 13.02 -9.06 7.55
C ALA A 45 12.07 -8.46 6.50
N PHE A 46 12.16 -8.91 5.25
CA PHE A 46 11.23 -8.52 4.19
C PHE A 46 9.81 -8.96 4.52
N THR A 47 9.63 -10.22 4.92
CA THR A 47 8.31 -10.79 5.22
C THR A 47 7.68 -10.12 6.42
N VAL A 48 8.43 -9.94 7.51
CA VAL A 48 7.94 -9.28 8.73
C VAL A 48 7.58 -7.82 8.45
N GLY A 49 8.44 -7.08 7.76
CA GLY A 49 8.19 -5.68 7.44
C GLY A 49 6.93 -5.50 6.58
N ASN A 50 6.77 -6.32 5.54
CA ASN A 50 5.59 -6.27 4.67
C ASN A 50 4.32 -6.79 5.35
N ARG A 51 4.43 -7.74 6.28
CA ARG A 51 3.29 -8.22 7.07
C ARG A 51 2.75 -7.12 7.99
N VAL A 52 3.63 -6.31 8.59
CA VAL A 52 3.25 -5.17 9.43
C VAL A 52 2.70 -4.00 8.60
N ALA A 53 3.31 -3.73 7.44
CA ALA A 53 2.84 -2.66 6.54
C ALA A 53 1.53 -2.99 5.84
N GLY A 54 1.27 -4.28 5.60
CA GLY A 54 0.18 -4.80 4.76
C GLY A 54 -1.20 -4.18 5.03
N PRO A 55 -1.72 -4.19 6.28
CA PRO A 55 -3.04 -3.63 6.58
C PRO A 55 -3.19 -2.15 6.19
N ALA A 56 -2.16 -1.34 6.44
CA ALA A 56 -2.18 0.08 6.07
C ALA A 56 -2.12 0.27 4.55
N VAL A 57 -1.33 -0.55 3.85
CA VAL A 57 -1.27 -0.54 2.37
C VAL A 57 -2.62 -0.98 1.76
N VAL A 58 -3.28 -2.00 2.33
CA VAL A 58 -4.64 -2.41 1.93
C VAL A 58 -5.63 -1.27 2.11
N ALA A 59 -5.65 -0.65 3.29
CA ALA A 59 -6.52 0.48 3.57
C ALA A 59 -6.27 1.65 2.61
N GLY A 60 -4.99 1.93 2.28
CA GLY A 60 -4.62 2.95 1.30
C GLY A 60 -5.18 2.66 -0.09
N GLY A 61 -5.03 1.43 -0.58
CA GLY A 61 -5.58 1.03 -1.87
C GLY A 61 -7.10 1.14 -1.92
N LEU A 62 -7.80 0.73 -0.85
CA LEU A 62 -9.25 0.88 -0.73
C LEU A 62 -9.71 2.35 -0.68
N ALA A 63 -8.94 3.23 -0.05
CA ALA A 63 -9.23 4.67 -0.03
C ALA A 63 -9.16 5.29 -1.44
N ALA A 64 -8.18 4.88 -2.26
CA ALA A 64 -8.10 5.30 -3.66
C ALA A 64 -9.30 4.80 -4.49
N VAL A 65 -9.72 3.55 -4.28
CA VAL A 65 -10.93 3.00 -4.93
C VAL A 65 -12.18 3.80 -4.51
N ALA A 66 -12.35 4.05 -3.22
CA ALA A 66 -13.48 4.83 -2.70
C ALA A 66 -13.49 6.26 -3.28
N GLY A 67 -12.33 6.92 -3.36
CA GLY A 67 -12.20 8.24 -3.98
C GLY A 67 -12.58 8.26 -5.45
N GLY A 68 -12.20 7.22 -6.21
CA GLY A 68 -12.60 7.07 -7.61
C GLY A 68 -14.10 6.82 -7.78
N VAL A 69 -14.70 5.98 -6.94
CA VAL A 69 -16.16 5.73 -6.93
C VAL A 69 -16.93 7.01 -6.61
N LEU A 70 -16.54 7.72 -5.56
CA LEU A 70 -17.19 8.98 -5.17
C LEU A 70 -17.05 10.05 -6.25
N ALA A 71 -15.90 10.11 -6.94
CA ALA A 71 -15.72 11.03 -8.05
C ALA A 71 -16.68 10.76 -9.22
N LEU A 72 -17.02 9.50 -9.49
CA LEU A 72 -17.98 9.12 -10.53
C LEU A 72 -19.43 9.37 -10.09
N VAL A 73 -19.77 9.07 -8.83
CA VAL A 73 -21.13 9.22 -8.30
C VAL A 73 -21.52 10.68 -8.11
N LEU A 74 -20.56 11.52 -7.68
CA LEU A 74 -20.79 12.92 -7.31
C LEU A 74 -20.26 13.92 -8.37
N ASP A 75 -19.80 13.41 -9.51
CA ASP A 75 -19.18 14.18 -10.62
C ASP A 75 -18.15 15.22 -10.14
N SER A 76 -17.27 14.80 -9.23
CA SER A 76 -16.30 15.70 -8.58
C SER A 76 -14.92 15.08 -8.46
N LEU A 77 -13.96 15.68 -9.16
CA LEU A 77 -12.55 15.26 -9.13
C LEU A 77 -11.88 15.48 -7.76
N GLY A 78 -12.48 16.27 -6.86
CA GLY A 78 -11.96 16.45 -5.50
C GLY A 78 -11.85 15.14 -4.72
N TRP A 79 -12.76 14.19 -4.98
CA TRP A 79 -12.72 12.87 -4.35
C TRP A 79 -11.58 11.99 -4.86
N VAL A 80 -11.15 12.17 -6.11
CA VAL A 80 -9.94 11.50 -6.62
C VAL A 80 -8.72 11.95 -5.82
N LEU A 81 -8.56 13.27 -5.64
CA LEU A 81 -7.45 13.82 -4.88
C LEU A 81 -7.48 13.37 -3.41
N ALA A 82 -8.65 13.37 -2.78
CA ALA A 82 -8.80 12.90 -1.41
C ALA A 82 -8.43 11.42 -1.25
N GLY A 83 -8.91 10.56 -2.16
CA GLY A 83 -8.59 9.13 -2.17
C GLY A 83 -7.10 8.85 -2.39
N VAL A 84 -6.48 9.54 -3.34
CA VAL A 84 -5.03 9.43 -3.61
C VAL A 84 -4.21 9.93 -2.42
N ALA A 85 -4.58 11.07 -1.81
CA ALA A 85 -3.89 11.59 -0.63
C ALA A 85 -3.97 10.61 0.54
N ALA A 86 -5.16 10.07 0.83
CA ALA A 86 -5.34 9.06 1.87
C ALA A 86 -4.51 7.80 1.59
N MET A 87 -4.47 7.32 0.34
CA MET A 87 -3.63 6.20 -0.07
C MET A 87 -2.15 6.47 0.23
N VAL A 88 -1.63 7.63 -0.20
CA VAL A 88 -0.22 7.98 0.02
C VAL A 88 0.13 8.02 1.50
N VAL A 89 -0.69 8.68 2.33
CA VAL A 89 -0.48 8.76 3.78
C VAL A 89 -0.44 7.37 4.41
N LEU A 90 -1.40 6.51 4.06
CA LEU A 90 -1.50 5.16 4.63
C LEU A 90 -0.35 4.25 4.18
N VAL A 91 0.04 4.31 2.90
CA VAL A 91 1.18 3.53 2.37
C VAL A 91 2.49 3.98 3.03
N VAL A 92 2.70 5.28 3.18
CA VAL A 92 3.90 5.82 3.86
C VAL A 92 3.92 5.41 5.33
N ALA A 93 2.80 5.57 6.05
CA ALA A 93 2.70 5.16 7.44
C ALA A 93 2.96 3.65 7.63
N GLY A 94 2.37 2.81 6.77
CA GLY A 94 2.62 1.37 6.72
C GLY A 94 4.08 1.05 6.44
N GLY A 95 4.70 1.74 5.49
CA GLY A 95 6.11 1.60 5.15
C GLY A 95 7.04 1.92 6.32
N VAL A 96 6.79 3.02 7.04
CA VAL A 96 7.56 3.39 8.24
C VAL A 96 7.38 2.34 9.34
N ALA A 97 6.15 1.90 9.61
CA ALA A 97 5.87 0.87 10.60
C ALA A 97 6.56 -0.46 10.27
N GLY A 98 6.47 -0.90 9.01
CA GLY A 98 7.11 -2.12 8.51
C GLY A 98 8.64 -2.04 8.58
N SER A 99 9.22 -0.91 8.20
CA SER A 99 10.67 -0.69 8.27
C SER A 99 11.19 -0.75 9.71
N ARG A 100 10.48 -0.15 10.66
CA ARG A 100 10.80 -0.22 12.09
C ARG A 100 10.66 -1.63 12.64
N ALA A 101 9.65 -2.38 12.22
CA ALA A 101 9.47 -3.77 12.63
C ALA A 101 10.64 -4.64 12.15
N ALA A 102 11.07 -4.48 10.89
CA ALA A 102 12.21 -5.19 10.34
C ALA A 102 13.54 -4.83 11.01
N ALA A 103 13.72 -3.55 11.41
CA ALA A 103 14.95 -3.08 12.05
C ALA A 103 15.19 -3.66 13.46
N ARG A 104 14.16 -4.25 14.09
CA ARG A 104 14.27 -4.89 15.42
C ARG A 104 14.67 -6.37 15.36
N LEU A 105 14.86 -6.91 14.16
CA LEU A 105 15.31 -8.28 13.98
C LEU A 105 16.84 -8.32 14.04
N ASP A 106 17.42 -9.24 14.80
CA ASP A 106 18.88 -9.34 14.97
C ASP A 106 19.59 -10.22 13.90
N ASP A 107 18.88 -10.61 12.84
CA ASP A 107 19.36 -11.52 11.78
C ASP A 107 20.67 -11.15 11.03
#